data_AF-X1EZP7-F1
#
_entry.id   AF-X1EZP7-F1
#
_cell.length_a   1.000
_cell.length_b   1.000
_cell.length_c   1.000
_cell.angle_alpha   90.00
_cell.angle_beta   90.00
_cell.angle_gamma   90.00
#
_symmetry.space_group_name_H-M   'P 1'
#
loop_
_entity.id
_entity.type
_entity.pdbx_description
1 polymer ?
#
loop_
_entity_poly.entity_id
_entity_poly.type
_entity_poly.pdbx_seq_one_letter_code
_entity_poly.pdbx_strand_id
1 'polypeptide(L)'
;DLLQVALDEGADVVFLGAGLPLRIPKTLLPNRSGKAAIKVVPIVSSARAARLIFQYWVRHYNHVPDAVVVEGPLAGGHLGFKREQINNPDYTLEKILPEVISVLKPYEESFNKSIPVIAAGGVYTGADIYKFIQSGAQGVQMATRFVATHECDASTAFKETYVKCKKEDLTIIDSPVGLPGRAIKNKFLEDIIA
;
A
#
# COMPACT_ATOMS: atom_id res chain seq x y z
N ASP A 1 6.74 21.11 1.14
CA ASP A 1 5.68 22.12 1.02
C ASP A 1 4.30 21.50 1.10
N LEU A 2 3.86 20.66 0.15
CA LEU A 2 2.52 20.02 0.19
C LEU A 2 2.26 19.17 1.44
N LEU A 3 3.26 18.43 1.91
CA LEU A 3 3.11 17.67 3.15
C LEU A 3 2.86 18.58 4.35
N GLN A 4 3.55 19.72 4.44
CA GLN A 4 3.38 20.65 5.56
C GLN A 4 1.97 21.25 5.54
N VAL A 5 1.46 21.60 4.36
CA VAL A 5 0.08 22.06 4.21
C VAL A 5 -0.92 21.02 4.71
N ALA A 6 -0.76 19.74 4.35
CA ALA A 6 -1.64 18.68 4.84
C ALA A 6 -1.61 18.55 6.39
N LEU A 7 -0.45 18.78 7.01
CA LEU A 7 -0.34 18.82 8.47
C LEU A 7 -1.04 20.03 9.07
N ASP A 8 -0.87 21.20 8.47
CA ASP A 8 -1.44 22.46 8.94
C ASP A 8 -2.97 22.45 8.84
N GLU A 9 -3.52 21.79 7.80
CA GLU A 9 -4.96 21.56 7.60
C GLU A 9 -5.53 20.41 8.45
N GLY A 10 -4.70 19.75 9.27
CA GLY A 10 -5.17 18.78 10.28
C GLY A 10 -5.47 17.38 9.74
N ALA A 11 -4.75 16.91 8.71
CA ALA A 11 -4.88 15.53 8.25
C ALA A 11 -4.56 14.51 9.38
N ASP A 12 -5.39 13.48 9.53
CA ASP A 12 -5.23 12.46 10.57
C ASP A 12 -4.13 11.44 10.26
N VAL A 13 -3.92 11.15 8.96
CA VAL A 13 -3.04 10.09 8.49
C VAL A 13 -2.37 10.45 7.17
N VAL A 14 -1.11 10.05 7.01
CA VAL A 14 -0.35 10.08 5.76
C VAL A 14 0.10 8.67 5.41
N PHE A 15 -0.28 8.22 4.21
CA PHE A 15 0.22 6.99 3.62
C PHE A 15 1.48 7.26 2.81
N LEU A 16 2.55 6.51 3.07
CA LEU A 16 3.82 6.63 2.36
C LEU A 16 3.97 5.43 1.40
N GLY A 17 3.52 5.63 0.17
CA GLY A 17 3.70 4.68 -0.93
C GLY A 17 5.00 4.92 -1.72
N ALA A 18 5.27 4.02 -2.68
CA ALA A 18 6.40 4.06 -3.60
C ALA A 18 7.79 4.12 -2.93
N GLY A 19 8.47 2.97 -2.85
CA GLY A 19 9.82 2.85 -2.31
C GLY A 19 9.87 2.60 -0.81
N LEU A 20 11.04 2.82 -0.20
CA LEU A 20 11.25 2.63 1.25
C LEU A 20 11.34 4.00 1.93
N PRO A 21 10.33 4.41 2.73
CA PRO A 21 10.35 5.68 3.46
C PRO A 21 11.30 5.61 4.67
N LEU A 22 12.60 5.42 4.42
CA LEU A 22 13.61 5.39 5.48
C LEU A 22 13.79 6.80 6.06
N ARG A 23 13.94 7.80 5.19
CA ARG A 23 14.09 9.20 5.59
C ARG A 23 12.76 9.92 5.47
N ILE A 24 12.26 10.45 6.59
CA ILE A 24 11.04 11.24 6.63
C ILE A 24 11.31 12.66 7.13
N PRO A 25 10.48 13.65 6.73
CA PRO A 25 10.51 14.97 7.36
C PRO A 25 10.27 14.86 8.86
N LYS A 26 11.08 15.56 9.67
CA LYS A 26 10.95 15.55 11.14
C LYS A 26 9.60 16.07 11.63
N THR A 27 8.87 16.81 10.80
CA THR A 27 7.51 17.30 11.09
C THR A 27 6.48 16.18 11.20
N LEU A 28 6.78 14.99 10.66
CA LEU A 28 5.98 13.78 10.83
C LEU A 28 6.26 13.05 12.15
N LEU A 29 7.34 13.40 12.86
CA LEU A 29 7.66 12.80 14.15
C LEU A 29 6.97 13.59 15.28
N PRO A 30 6.58 12.92 16.37
CA PRO A 30 6.05 13.60 17.55
C PRO A 30 6.99 14.70 18.05
N ASN A 31 6.45 15.89 18.26
CA ASN A 31 7.17 17.00 18.91
C ASN A 31 6.92 16.99 20.43
N ARG A 32 7.78 17.71 21.18
CA ARG A 32 7.75 17.75 22.67
C ARG A 32 6.44 18.30 23.25
N SER A 33 5.58 18.91 22.42
CA SER A 33 4.35 19.60 22.81
C SER A 33 3.14 18.68 22.95
N GLY A 34 3.25 17.39 22.61
CA GLY A 34 2.16 16.42 22.81
C GLY A 34 0.92 16.60 21.92
N LYS A 35 0.93 17.54 20.95
CA LYS A 35 -0.06 17.54 19.87
C LYS A 35 0.10 16.23 19.11
N ALA A 36 -1.00 15.50 18.91
CA ALA A 36 -0.98 14.23 18.21
C ALA A 36 -0.31 14.44 16.84
N ALA A 37 0.87 13.84 16.67
CA ALA A 37 1.50 13.74 15.36
C ALA A 37 0.53 13.02 14.43
N ILE A 38 0.48 13.48 13.18
CA ILE A 38 -0.19 12.76 12.11
C ILE A 38 0.22 11.28 12.14
N LYS A 39 -0.72 10.38 11.86
CA LYS A 39 -0.40 8.96 11.76
C LYS A 39 0.39 8.70 10.49
N VAL A 40 1.51 7.99 10.58
CA VAL A 40 2.32 7.67 9.40
C VAL A 40 2.27 6.19 9.08
N VAL A 41 1.83 5.88 7.85
CA VAL A 41 1.52 4.51 7.42
C VAL A 41 2.28 4.18 6.13
N PRO A 42 3.46 3.54 6.19
CA PRO A 42 4.14 3.05 5.01
C PRO A 42 3.37 1.90 4.33
N ILE A 43 3.46 1.87 3.00
CA ILE A 43 2.99 0.75 2.18
C ILE A 43 4.19 -0.13 1.85
N VAL A 44 4.08 -1.44 2.09
CA VAL A 44 5.15 -2.42 1.86
C VAL A 44 4.62 -3.64 1.09
N SER A 45 5.50 -4.29 0.34
CA SER A 45 5.22 -5.52 -0.40
C SER A 45 5.92 -6.75 0.16
N SER A 46 6.64 -6.64 1.29
CA SER A 46 7.33 -7.77 1.93
C SER A 46 7.67 -7.52 3.39
N ALA A 47 7.82 -8.60 4.17
CA ALA A 47 8.33 -8.55 5.54
C ALA A 47 9.76 -7.99 5.62
N ARG A 48 10.58 -8.22 4.57
CA ARG A 48 11.92 -7.62 4.46
C ARG A 48 11.85 -6.10 4.41
N ALA A 49 10.96 -5.53 3.58
CA ALA A 49 10.78 -4.09 3.47
C ALA A 49 10.28 -3.48 4.78
N ALA A 50 9.25 -4.09 5.39
CA ALA A 50 8.72 -3.69 6.70
C ALA A 50 9.84 -3.64 7.75
N ARG A 51 10.61 -4.72 7.89
CA ARG A 51 11.72 -4.78 8.85
C ARG A 51 12.76 -3.68 8.61
N LEU A 52 13.14 -3.42 7.37
CA LEU A 52 14.13 -2.38 7.06
C LEU A 52 13.64 -0.99 7.46
N ILE A 53 12.37 -0.66 7.20
CA ILE A 53 11.76 0.61 7.60
C ILE A 53 11.77 0.74 9.12
N PHE A 54 11.26 -0.27 9.84
CA PHE A 54 11.17 -0.23 11.30
C PHE A 54 12.55 -0.18 11.96
N GLN A 55 13.52 -1.00 11.53
CA GLN A 55 14.89 -0.95 12.05
C GLN A 55 15.53 0.43 11.86
N TYR A 56 15.31 1.04 10.69
CA TYR A 56 15.85 2.37 10.41
C TYR A 56 15.22 3.41 11.32
N TRP A 57 13.89 3.41 11.46
CA TRP A 57 13.19 4.40 12.27
C TRP A 57 13.51 4.29 13.76
N VAL A 58 13.63 3.07 14.29
CA VAL A 58 14.10 2.85 15.65
C VAL A 58 15.49 3.44 15.85
N ARG A 59 16.43 3.14 14.94
CA ARG A 59 17.82 3.60 15.04
C ARG A 59 17.97 5.11 14.91
N HIS A 60 17.22 5.73 14.01
CA HIS A 60 17.44 7.13 13.61
C HIS A 60 16.46 8.12 14.24
N TYR A 61 15.29 7.65 14.66
CA TYR A 61 14.22 8.50 15.19
C TYR A 61 13.74 8.08 16.58
N ASN A 62 14.16 6.92 17.09
CA ASN A 62 13.59 6.30 18.28
C ASN A 62 12.05 6.26 18.22
N HIS A 63 11.54 5.90 17.05
CA HIS A 63 10.11 5.87 16.73
C HIS A 63 9.81 4.73 15.77
N VAL A 64 8.54 4.37 15.65
CA VAL A 64 8.06 3.35 14.71
C VAL A 64 6.81 3.87 14.00
N PRO A 65 6.55 3.43 12.75
CA PRO A 65 5.30 3.76 12.05
C PRO A 65 4.03 3.44 12.87
N ASP A 66 2.93 4.13 12.57
CA ASP A 66 1.66 3.97 13.29
C ASP A 66 0.85 2.76 12.84
N ALA A 67 0.97 2.37 11.58
CA ALA A 67 0.39 1.18 10.98
C ALA A 67 1.22 0.80 9.74
N VAL A 68 0.89 -0.33 9.09
CA VAL A 68 1.52 -0.74 7.83
C VAL A 68 0.45 -1.23 6.87
N VAL A 69 0.48 -0.77 5.62
CA VAL A 69 -0.28 -1.41 4.53
C VAL A 69 0.61 -2.47 3.90
N VAL A 70 0.11 -3.69 3.81
CA VAL A 70 0.75 -4.80 3.10
C VAL A 70 0.03 -4.98 1.77
N GLU A 71 0.71 -4.63 0.69
CA GLU A 71 0.17 -4.69 -0.66
C GLU A 71 0.65 -5.95 -1.38
N GLY A 72 -0.31 -6.76 -1.85
CA GLY A 72 -0.06 -7.96 -2.65
C GLY A 72 -0.05 -7.71 -4.16
N PRO A 73 0.40 -8.69 -4.96
CA PRO A 73 0.63 -8.53 -6.40
C PRO A 73 -0.64 -8.38 -7.24
N LEU A 74 -1.82 -8.61 -6.64
CA LEU A 74 -3.12 -8.37 -7.26
C LEU A 74 -3.59 -6.92 -7.16
N ALA A 75 -2.79 -6.01 -6.57
CA ALA A 75 -3.07 -4.59 -6.61
C ALA A 75 -3.17 -4.06 -8.06
N GLY A 76 -3.90 -2.95 -8.22
CA GLY A 76 -3.92 -2.16 -9.46
C GLY A 76 -2.81 -1.10 -9.43
N GLY A 77 -2.49 -0.49 -10.57
CA GLY A 77 -1.48 0.58 -10.62
C GLY A 77 -0.05 0.04 -10.44
N HIS A 78 0.83 0.84 -9.83
CA HIS A 78 2.23 0.45 -9.62
C HIS A 78 2.35 -0.65 -8.57
N LEU A 79 3.18 -1.65 -8.86
CA LEU A 79 3.38 -2.82 -8.02
C LEU A 79 4.75 -2.79 -7.34
N GLY A 80 4.78 -3.05 -6.03
CA GLY A 80 6.01 -3.25 -5.26
C GLY A 80 6.72 -4.58 -5.53
N PHE A 81 6.62 -5.13 -6.74
CA PHE A 81 7.05 -6.48 -7.12
C PHE A 81 7.84 -6.46 -8.42
N LYS A 82 8.80 -7.38 -8.58
CA LYS A 82 9.39 -7.70 -9.88
C LYS A 82 8.39 -8.47 -10.74
N ARG A 83 8.53 -8.41 -12.06
CA ARG A 83 7.62 -9.08 -13.01
C ARG A 83 7.46 -10.57 -12.71
N GLU A 84 8.55 -11.26 -12.37
CA GLU A 84 8.56 -12.70 -12.11
C GLU A 84 7.84 -13.07 -10.81
N GLN A 85 7.62 -12.09 -9.92
CA GLN A 85 6.96 -12.28 -8.63
C GLN A 85 5.44 -12.11 -8.73
N ILE A 86 4.93 -11.36 -9.72
CA ILE A 86 3.51 -10.96 -9.79
C ILE A 86 2.57 -12.16 -9.85
N ASN A 87 2.94 -13.19 -10.61
CA ASN A 87 2.14 -14.41 -10.77
C ASN A 87 2.68 -15.59 -9.96
N ASN A 88 3.69 -15.36 -9.12
CA ASN A 88 4.30 -16.41 -8.35
C ASN A 88 3.50 -16.66 -7.05
N PRO A 89 3.06 -17.90 -6.79
CA PRO A 89 2.26 -18.25 -5.61
C PRO A 89 3.00 -18.06 -4.27
N ASP A 90 4.30 -17.80 -4.27
CA ASP A 90 5.08 -17.46 -3.07
C ASP A 90 4.95 -16.00 -2.65
N TYR A 91 4.45 -15.13 -3.53
CA TYR A 91 4.31 -13.70 -3.28
C TYR A 91 2.86 -13.27 -3.13
N THR A 92 1.94 -14.20 -2.83
CA THR A 92 0.54 -13.84 -2.63
C THR A 92 0.36 -13.06 -1.32
N LEU A 93 -0.68 -12.23 -1.26
CA LEU A 93 -0.98 -11.45 -0.05
C LEU A 93 -1.20 -12.35 1.17
N GLU A 94 -1.79 -13.53 0.98
CA GLU A 94 -2.02 -14.54 2.01
C GLU A 94 -0.73 -15.07 2.63
N LYS A 95 0.39 -15.07 1.89
CA LYS A 95 1.70 -15.45 2.43
C LYS A 95 2.43 -14.27 3.05
N ILE A 96 2.39 -13.10 2.40
CA ILE A 96 3.15 -11.93 2.84
C ILE A 96 2.56 -11.33 4.13
N LEU A 97 1.23 -11.30 4.25
CA LEU A 97 0.55 -10.73 5.42
C LEU A 97 1.01 -11.33 6.76
N PRO A 98 0.96 -12.66 6.98
CA PRO A 98 1.40 -13.24 8.25
C PRO A 98 2.90 -13.05 8.51
N GLU A 99 3.74 -13.03 7.47
CA GLU A 99 5.17 -12.74 7.61
C GLU A 99 5.41 -11.30 8.10
N VAL A 100 4.67 -10.33 7.55
CA VAL A 100 4.75 -8.93 7.99
C VAL A 100 4.24 -8.80 9.42
N ILE A 101 3.09 -9.38 9.77
CA ILE A 101 2.59 -9.36 11.15
C ILE A 101 3.65 -9.91 12.11
N SER A 102 4.25 -11.06 11.78
CA SER A 102 5.28 -11.70 12.59
C SER A 102 6.51 -10.80 12.79
N VAL A 103 6.99 -10.13 11.73
CA VAL A 103 8.18 -9.27 11.83
C VAL A 103 7.93 -7.98 12.61
N LEU A 104 6.67 -7.56 12.76
CA LEU A 104 6.30 -6.34 13.46
C LEU A 104 6.13 -6.53 14.99
N LYS A 105 5.82 -7.75 15.45
CA LYS A 105 5.60 -8.05 16.88
C LYS A 105 6.71 -7.55 17.83
N PRO A 106 8.01 -7.73 17.55
CA PRO A 106 9.06 -7.24 18.45
C PRO A 106 9.06 -5.70 18.59
N TYR A 107 8.58 -4.97 17.57
CA TYR A 107 8.45 -3.52 17.63
C TYR A 107 7.22 -3.10 18.44
N GLU A 108 6.11 -3.85 18.35
CA GLU A 108 4.94 -3.61 19.19
C GLU A 108 5.28 -3.77 20.67
N GLU A 109 6.01 -4.84 21.02
CA GLU A 109 6.46 -5.13 22.38
C GLU A 109 7.45 -4.07 22.89
N SER A 110 8.48 -3.73 22.11
CA SER A 110 9.51 -2.77 22.53
C SER A 110 9.02 -1.32 22.63
N PHE A 111 8.00 -0.94 21.87
CA PHE A 111 7.39 0.40 21.94
C PHE A 111 6.09 0.42 22.76
N ASN A 112 5.66 -0.73 23.30
CA ASN A 112 4.38 -0.90 24.01
C ASN A 112 3.21 -0.25 23.25
N LYS A 113 3.10 -0.55 21.96
CA LYS A 113 2.15 0.10 21.04
C LYS A 113 1.68 -0.91 19.99
N SER A 114 0.38 -0.95 19.72
CA SER A 114 -0.14 -1.74 18.59
C SER A 114 0.22 -1.08 17.26
N ILE A 115 0.61 -1.90 16.29
CA ILE A 115 0.95 -1.50 14.92
C ILE A 115 0.01 -2.24 13.96
N PRO A 116 -1.15 -1.65 13.62
CA PRO A 116 -2.11 -2.29 12.75
C PRO A 116 -1.56 -2.66 11.39
N VAL A 117 -1.83 -3.89 10.93
CA VAL A 117 -1.48 -4.33 9.58
C VAL A 117 -2.74 -4.36 8.70
N ILE A 118 -2.72 -3.59 7.62
CA ILE A 118 -3.84 -3.38 6.70
C ILE A 118 -3.53 -4.14 5.40
N ALA A 119 -4.38 -5.08 5.01
CA ALA A 119 -4.18 -5.88 3.80
C ALA A 119 -4.68 -5.14 2.54
N ALA A 120 -3.91 -5.13 1.45
CA ALA A 120 -4.24 -4.44 0.22
C ALA A 120 -3.91 -5.25 -1.04
N GLY A 121 -4.70 -5.09 -2.09
CA GLY A 121 -4.53 -5.77 -3.37
C GLY A 121 -5.28 -7.10 -3.44
N GLY A 122 -6.21 -7.23 -4.38
CA GLY A 122 -7.01 -8.45 -4.53
C GLY A 122 -8.19 -8.59 -3.55
N VAL A 123 -8.58 -7.52 -2.84
CA VAL A 123 -9.75 -7.52 -1.95
C VAL A 123 -10.93 -6.92 -2.70
N TYR A 124 -11.98 -7.71 -2.95
CA TYR A 124 -13.11 -7.27 -3.76
C TYR A 124 -14.45 -7.35 -3.02
N THR A 125 -14.66 -8.37 -2.21
CA THR A 125 -15.95 -8.72 -1.60
C THR A 125 -15.86 -8.77 -0.08
N GLY A 126 -17.01 -8.79 0.60
CA GLY A 126 -17.05 -9.00 2.06
C GLY A 126 -16.40 -10.31 2.51
N ALA A 127 -16.44 -11.36 1.67
CA ALA A 127 -15.75 -12.61 1.95
C ALA A 127 -14.21 -12.45 1.92
N ASP A 128 -13.69 -11.66 0.99
CA ASP A 128 -12.25 -11.35 0.93
C ASP A 128 -11.82 -10.54 2.17
N ILE A 129 -12.63 -9.54 2.56
CA ILE A 129 -12.40 -8.76 3.78
C ILE A 129 -12.34 -9.69 4.98
N TYR A 130 -13.36 -10.52 5.17
CA TYR A 130 -13.44 -11.46 6.28
C TYR A 130 -12.23 -12.40 6.31
N LYS A 131 -11.83 -12.96 5.16
CA LYS A 131 -10.65 -13.83 5.03
C LYS A 131 -9.37 -13.17 5.53
N PHE A 132 -9.10 -11.92 5.15
CA PHE A 132 -7.88 -11.22 5.57
C PHE A 132 -7.92 -10.81 7.04
N ILE A 133 -9.08 -10.40 7.55
CA ILE A 133 -9.26 -10.14 8.99
C ILE A 133 -9.01 -11.41 9.80
N GLN A 134 -9.53 -12.57 9.38
CA GLN A 134 -9.27 -13.87 10.02
C GLN A 134 -7.79 -14.28 9.97
N SER A 135 -7.06 -13.80 8.96
CA SER A 135 -5.62 -14.03 8.79
C SER A 135 -4.76 -13.04 9.60
N GLY A 136 -5.38 -12.20 10.44
CA GLY A 136 -4.71 -11.28 11.36
C GLY A 136 -4.56 -9.84 10.87
N ALA A 137 -5.09 -9.48 9.69
CA ALA A 137 -5.17 -8.08 9.31
C ALA A 137 -6.15 -7.33 10.23
N GLN A 138 -5.87 -6.07 10.52
CA GLN A 138 -6.74 -5.18 11.31
C GLN A 138 -7.56 -4.22 10.43
N GLY A 139 -7.46 -4.39 9.11
CA GLY A 139 -8.23 -3.66 8.12
C GLY A 139 -7.86 -4.11 6.71
N VAL A 140 -8.57 -3.58 5.73
CA VAL A 140 -8.21 -3.72 4.31
C VAL A 140 -8.18 -2.36 3.63
N GLN A 141 -7.35 -2.23 2.60
CA GLN A 141 -7.38 -1.10 1.68
C GLN A 141 -7.84 -1.57 0.30
N MET A 142 -8.86 -0.90 -0.22
CA MET A 142 -9.51 -1.23 -1.49
C MET A 142 -9.53 0.01 -2.37
N ALA A 143 -9.17 -0.15 -3.65
CA ALA A 143 -9.11 0.98 -4.61
C ALA A 143 -9.87 0.67 -5.90
N THR A 144 -9.41 -0.30 -6.69
CA THR A 144 -10.02 -0.69 -7.99
C THR A 144 -11.54 -0.86 -7.92
N ARG A 145 -12.05 -1.39 -6.80
CA ARG A 145 -13.49 -1.61 -6.57
C ARG A 145 -14.33 -0.31 -6.62
N PHE A 146 -13.73 0.84 -6.29
CA PHE A 146 -14.42 2.12 -6.18
C PHE A 146 -14.30 3.00 -7.43
N VAL A 147 -13.52 2.60 -8.44
CA VAL A 147 -13.35 3.40 -9.66
C VAL A 147 -14.67 3.61 -10.40
N ALA A 148 -15.55 2.60 -10.39
CA ALA A 148 -16.82 2.65 -11.11
C ALA A 148 -17.98 3.28 -10.30
N THR A 149 -17.74 3.86 -9.12
CA THR A 149 -18.80 4.50 -8.33
C THR A 149 -19.23 5.83 -8.93
N HIS A 150 -20.34 6.39 -8.46
CA HIS A 150 -20.83 7.69 -8.92
C HIS A 150 -19.93 8.85 -8.48
N GLU A 151 -19.38 8.76 -7.27
CA GLU A 151 -18.57 9.79 -6.61
C GLU A 151 -17.14 9.89 -7.16
N CYS A 152 -16.62 8.82 -7.78
CA CYS A 152 -15.32 8.89 -8.44
C CYS A 152 -15.39 9.92 -9.60
N ASP A 153 -14.42 10.82 -9.69
CA ASP A 153 -14.40 11.91 -10.67
C ASP A 153 -13.82 11.49 -12.04
N ALA A 154 -13.43 10.22 -12.18
CA ALA A 154 -12.96 9.69 -13.45
C ALA A 154 -14.02 9.79 -14.55
N SER A 155 -13.58 9.94 -15.80
CA SER A 155 -14.50 10.06 -16.94
C SER A 155 -15.41 8.83 -17.06
N THR A 156 -16.64 9.02 -17.53
CA THR A 156 -17.57 7.91 -17.76
C THR A 156 -16.95 6.84 -18.66
N ALA A 157 -16.23 7.25 -19.71
CA ALA A 157 -15.51 6.34 -20.59
C ALA A 157 -14.48 5.49 -19.82
N PHE A 158 -13.71 6.08 -18.89
CA PHE A 158 -12.77 5.35 -18.05
C PHE A 158 -13.47 4.39 -17.08
N LYS A 159 -14.56 4.81 -16.45
CA LYS A 159 -15.35 3.91 -15.58
C LYS A 159 -15.91 2.73 -16.36
N GLU A 160 -16.40 2.97 -17.58
CA GLU A 160 -16.89 1.92 -18.46
C GLU A 160 -15.81 0.93 -18.88
N THR A 161 -14.55 1.36 -19.02
CA THR A 161 -13.46 0.40 -19.30
C THR A 161 -13.29 -0.59 -18.14
N TYR A 162 -13.38 -0.13 -16.89
CA TYR A 162 -13.33 -1.00 -15.71
C TYR A 162 -14.52 -1.96 -15.67
N VAL A 163 -15.73 -1.49 -15.98
CA VAL A 163 -16.95 -2.32 -15.96
C VAL A 163 -16.93 -3.39 -17.05
N LYS A 164 -16.40 -3.07 -18.23
CA LYS A 164 -16.33 -3.98 -19.39
C LYS A 164 -15.09 -4.89 -19.38
N CYS A 165 -14.08 -4.56 -18.56
CA CYS A 165 -12.81 -5.27 -18.49
C CYS A 165 -12.99 -6.75 -18.11
N LYS A 166 -12.29 -7.61 -18.83
CA LYS A 166 -12.12 -9.03 -18.51
C LYS A 166 -10.71 -9.30 -18.01
N LYS A 167 -10.46 -10.52 -17.54
CA LYS A 167 -9.14 -10.93 -17.02
C LYS A 167 -8.07 -10.83 -18.11
N GLU A 168 -8.43 -11.15 -19.35
CA GLU A 168 -7.53 -11.17 -20.51
C GLU A 168 -7.12 -9.76 -20.97
N ASP A 169 -7.90 -8.76 -20.58
CA ASP A 169 -7.65 -7.35 -20.89
C ASP A 169 -6.63 -6.72 -19.93
N LEU A 170 -6.26 -7.40 -18.85
CA LEU A 170 -5.24 -6.90 -17.92
C LEU A 170 -3.84 -7.23 -18.44
N THR A 171 -2.93 -6.27 -18.31
CA THR A 171 -1.52 -6.43 -18.66
C THR A 171 -0.61 -5.82 -17.61
N ILE A 172 0.64 -6.28 -17.58
CA ILE A 172 1.71 -5.69 -16.78
C ILE A 172 2.62 -4.88 -17.69
N ILE A 173 2.66 -3.58 -17.48
CA ILE A 173 3.53 -2.65 -18.22
C ILE A 173 4.78 -2.33 -17.42
N ASP A 174 5.87 -1.99 -18.11
CA ASP A 174 6.96 -1.27 -17.47
C ASP A 174 6.58 0.21 -17.46
N SER A 175 6.34 0.76 -16.28
CA SER A 175 6.07 2.19 -16.17
C SER A 175 7.31 3.00 -16.59
N PRO A 176 7.13 4.28 -16.99
CA PRO A 176 8.25 5.17 -17.28
C PRO A 176 9.25 5.34 -16.11
N VAL A 177 8.85 4.98 -14.88
CA VAL A 177 9.69 5.01 -13.67
C VAL A 177 10.36 3.66 -13.37
N GLY A 178 10.28 2.69 -14.28
CA GLY A 178 10.97 1.39 -14.20
C GLY A 178 10.32 0.38 -13.25
N LEU A 179 9.11 0.66 -12.74
CA LEU A 179 8.36 -0.25 -11.87
C LEU A 179 7.23 -0.94 -12.65
N PRO A 180 6.95 -2.23 -12.40
CA PRO A 180 5.79 -2.88 -13.01
C PRO A 180 4.49 -2.20 -12.61
N GLY A 181 3.61 -2.00 -13.59
CA GLY A 181 2.27 -1.45 -13.38
C GLY A 181 1.20 -2.37 -13.95
N ARG A 182 0.08 -2.54 -13.25
CA ARG A 182 -1.10 -3.25 -13.75
C ARG A 182 -2.06 -2.27 -14.42
N ALA A 183 -2.32 -2.48 -15.70
CA ALA A 183 -3.18 -1.64 -16.51
C ALA A 183 -4.19 -2.47 -17.32
N ILE A 184 -5.26 -1.81 -17.77
CA ILE A 184 -6.18 -2.34 -18.76
C ILE A 184 -5.58 -2.04 -20.14
N LYS A 185 -5.46 -3.06 -20.99
CA LYS A 185 -4.98 -2.93 -22.37
C LYS A 185 -5.81 -1.89 -23.12
N ASN A 186 -5.13 -1.05 -23.87
CA ASN A 186 -5.73 -0.09 -24.78
C ASN A 186 -4.76 0.12 -25.95
N LYS A 187 -5.25 0.80 -26.99
CA LYS A 187 -4.46 1.07 -28.20
C LYS A 187 -3.13 1.77 -27.90
N PHE A 188 -3.12 2.74 -27.00
CA PHE A 188 -1.88 3.44 -26.64
C PHE A 188 -0.84 2.49 -26.03
N LEU A 189 -1.24 1.57 -25.15
CA LEU A 189 -0.33 0.57 -24.58
C LEU A 189 0.17 -0.43 -25.63
N GLU A 190 -0.66 -0.79 -26.60
CA GLU A 190 -0.24 -1.64 -27.72
C GLU A 190 0.80 -0.92 -28.58
N ASP A 191 0.57 0.36 -28.89
CA ASP A 191 1.45 1.18 -29.74
C ASP A 191 2.84 1.43 -29.11
N ILE A 192 2.97 1.45 -27.78
CA ILE A 192 4.27 1.64 -27.09
C ILE A 192 5.01 0.33 -26.78
N ILE A 193 4.34 -0.82 -26.90
CA ILE A 193 4.93 -2.15 -26.69
C ILE A 193 5.43 -2.74 -28.02
N ALA A 194 4.84 -2.32 -29.15
CA ALA A 194 5.24 -2.69 -30.51
C ALA A 194 6.60 -2.08 -30.92
#